data_AF-Q4SEU5-F1
#
_entry.id   AF-Q4SEU5-F1
#
_cell.length_a   1.000
_cell.length_b   1.000
_cell.length_c   1.000
_cell.angle_alpha   90.00
_cell.angle_beta   90.00
_cell.angle_gamma   90.00
#
_symmetry.space_group_name_H-M   'P 1'
#
loop_
_entity.id
_entity.type
_entity.pdbx_description
1 polymer ?
#
loop_
_entity_poly.entity_id
_entity_poly.type
_entity_poly.pdbx_seq_one_letter_code
_entity_poly.pdbx_strand_id
1 'polypeptide(L)'
;SDGREQLEGQGVIQDKITVCATDDSYKMTRERMSRVKKDNWSRSVIEIKPGATHQIKGVKFHKRLAPLCASENSFQRQSASNRRNSCIATATHKPFRERIIHLLALKAYRKPELLLWMEQEKASPRDKAELGGILEEVAKVNPKDGSYVLQDHFYRLVQKDWPNYSEEERRLIGRLLA
;
A
#
# COMPACT_ATOMS: atom_id res chain seq x y z
N SER A 1 17.02 47.30 30.37
CA SER A 1 18.09 46.69 29.56
C SER A 1 17.75 46.92 28.10
N ASP A 2 18.43 47.89 27.48
CA ASP A 2 18.22 48.35 26.11
C ASP A 2 19.04 47.45 25.17
N GLY A 3 18.36 46.55 24.46
CA GLY A 3 18.99 45.61 23.53
C GLY A 3 19.01 46.19 22.11
N ARG A 4 19.91 47.13 21.84
CA ARG A 4 20.17 47.59 20.47
C ARG A 4 21.18 46.67 19.81
N GLU A 5 20.66 45.78 18.99
CA GLU A 5 21.42 44.84 18.17
C GLU A 5 22.09 45.64 17.03
N GLN A 6 23.35 45.99 17.24
CA GLN A 6 24.16 46.77 16.29
C GLN A 6 24.78 45.81 15.27
N LEU A 7 24.11 45.62 14.13
CA LEU A 7 24.68 44.88 13.01
C LEU A 7 25.66 45.79 12.26
N GLU A 8 26.93 45.74 12.67
CA GLU A 8 28.04 46.37 11.97
C GLU A 8 28.22 45.68 10.60
N GLY A 9 27.92 46.40 9.52
CA GLY A 9 27.94 45.86 8.16
C GLY A 9 29.35 45.45 7.73
N GLN A 10 29.57 44.16 7.50
CA GLN A 10 30.86 43.64 7.05
C GLN A 10 31.04 43.80 5.54
N GLY A 11 31.66 44.92 5.14
CA GLY A 11 32.35 45.09 3.85
C GLY A 11 31.49 45.07 2.58
N VAL A 12 32.06 45.58 1.49
CA VAL A 12 31.46 45.53 0.15
C VAL A 12 31.82 44.20 -0.54
N ILE A 13 30.80 43.49 -1.03
CA ILE A 13 30.99 42.29 -1.86
C ILE A 13 31.57 42.72 -3.21
N GLN A 14 32.78 42.26 -3.52
CA GLN A 14 33.50 42.59 -4.77
C GLN A 14 33.28 41.55 -5.87
N ASP A 15 33.11 40.27 -5.49
CA ASP A 15 32.98 39.18 -6.45
C ASP A 15 31.54 38.69 -6.57
N LYS A 16 31.00 38.77 -7.79
CA LYS A 16 29.66 38.26 -8.14
C LYS A 16 29.79 37.20 -9.23
N ILE A 17 29.43 35.97 -8.89
CA ILE A 17 29.32 34.88 -9.86
C ILE A 17 27.95 34.97 -10.54
N THR A 18 27.92 35.01 -11.87
CA THR A 18 26.69 34.93 -12.65
C THR A 18 26.63 33.56 -13.31
N VAL A 19 25.64 32.75 -12.92
CA VAL A 19 25.41 31.42 -13.52
C VAL A 19 24.28 31.56 -14.54
N CYS A 20 24.58 31.34 -15.82
CA CYS A 20 23.57 31.28 -16.86
C CYS A 20 22.92 29.89 -16.86
N ALA A 21 21.59 29.83 -16.86
CA ALA A 21 20.89 28.57 -17.10
C ALA A 21 21.01 28.21 -18.60
N THR A 22 21.85 27.24 -18.93
CA THR A 22 21.99 26.75 -20.30
C THR A 22 20.77 25.91 -20.70
N ASP A 23 20.17 26.21 -21.85
CA ASP A 23 19.03 25.49 -22.46
C ASP A 23 19.24 23.96 -22.56
N ASP A 24 20.50 23.52 -22.55
CA ASP A 24 20.91 22.13 -22.58
C ASP A 24 20.33 21.30 -21.41
N SER A 25 20.26 21.89 -20.20
CA SER A 25 19.70 21.19 -19.02
C SER A 25 18.20 20.91 -19.16
N TYR A 26 17.46 21.85 -19.75
CA TYR A 26 16.03 21.68 -20.03
C TYR A 26 15.78 20.67 -21.15
N LYS A 27 16.57 20.72 -22.23
CA LYS A 27 16.49 19.75 -23.34
C LYS A 27 16.76 18.33 -22.88
N MET A 28 17.85 18.12 -22.14
CA MET A 28 18.25 16.81 -21.65
C MET A 28 17.17 16.18 -20.75
N THR A 29 16.52 16.97 -19.88
CA THR A 29 15.44 16.48 -19.01
C THR A 29 14.19 16.09 -19.81
N ARG A 30 13.83 16.91 -20.80
CA ARG A 30 12.69 16.64 -21.70
C ARG A 30 12.93 15.39 -22.55
N GLU A 31 14.14 15.21 -23.08
CA GLU A 31 14.50 14.05 -23.89
C GLU A 31 14.49 12.75 -23.07
N ARG A 32 15.02 12.79 -21.83
CA ARG A 32 14.99 11.65 -20.91
C ARG A 32 13.57 11.22 -20.56
N MET A 33 12.66 12.16 -20.25
CA MET A 33 11.25 11.83 -19.99
C MET A 33 10.54 11.27 -21.22
N SER A 34 10.83 11.80 -22.41
CA SER A 34 10.29 11.28 -23.67
C SER A 34 10.72 9.83 -23.92
N ARG A 35 11.99 9.49 -23.68
CA ARG A 35 12.54 8.15 -23.89
C ARG A 35 11.92 7.11 -22.97
N VAL A 36 11.77 7.43 -21.68
CA VAL A 36 11.12 6.55 -20.70
C VAL A 36 9.65 6.28 -21.07
N LYS A 37 8.92 7.29 -21.57
CA LYS A 37 7.52 7.12 -21.98
C LYS A 37 7.37 6.24 -23.23
N LYS A 38 8.33 6.29 -24.17
CA LYS A 38 8.32 5.46 -25.38
C LYS A 38 8.61 3.99 -25.08
N ASP A 39 9.59 3.69 -24.23
CA ASP A 39 9.95 2.30 -23.88
C ASP A 39 8.82 1.55 -23.15
N ASN A 40 7.96 2.27 -22.43
CA ASN A 40 6.78 1.71 -21.77
C ASN A 40 5.71 1.19 -22.75
N TRP A 41 5.55 1.83 -23.92
CA TRP A 41 4.54 1.41 -24.91
C TRP A 41 4.97 0.15 -25.67
N SER A 42 6.29 -0.05 -25.86
CA SER A 42 6.84 -1.17 -26.63
C SER A 42 6.82 -2.53 -25.91
N ARG A 43 6.56 -2.58 -24.59
CA ARG A 43 6.57 -3.83 -23.80
C ARG A 43 5.23 -4.55 -23.69
N SER A 44 4.17 -4.09 -24.36
CA SER A 44 2.82 -4.67 -24.28
C SER A 44 2.47 -5.70 -25.36
N VAL A 45 3.47 -6.20 -26.11
CA VAL A 45 3.23 -7.22 -27.15
C VAL A 45 3.71 -8.59 -26.66
N ILE A 46 2.76 -9.49 -26.45
CA ILE A 46 3.01 -10.93 -26.28
C ILE A 46 2.48 -11.60 -27.55
N GLU A 47 3.40 -12.17 -28.34
CA GLU A 47 3.09 -12.91 -29.56
C GLU A 47 2.56 -14.30 -29.16
N ILE A 48 1.24 -14.50 -29.20
CA ILE A 48 0.66 -15.83 -29.05
C ILE A 48 0.67 -16.48 -30.44
N LYS A 49 1.61 -17.40 -30.67
CA LYS A 49 1.59 -18.27 -31.85
C LYS A 49 0.40 -19.26 -31.73
N PRO A 50 -0.57 -19.27 -32.65
CA PRO A 50 -1.65 -20.23 -32.62
C PRO A 50 -1.19 -21.50 -33.33
N GLY A 51 -0.71 -22.50 -32.59
CA GLY A 51 -0.40 -23.81 -33.18
C GLY A 51 0.56 -24.67 -32.38
N ALA A 52 0.10 -25.24 -31.27
CA ALA A 52 0.62 -26.51 -30.75
C ALA A 52 -0.39 -27.15 -29.80
N THR A 53 -1.21 -28.03 -30.35
CA THR A 53 -1.96 -29.03 -29.59
C THR A 53 -0.97 -29.94 -28.87
N HIS A 54 -0.85 -29.84 -27.55
CA HIS A 54 -0.24 -30.90 -26.75
C HIS A 54 -1.09 -31.18 -25.51
N GLN A 55 -1.94 -32.20 -25.63
CA GLN A 55 -2.37 -32.99 -24.48
C GLN A 55 -1.13 -33.58 -23.82
N ILE A 56 -1.05 -33.66 -22.48
CA ILE A 56 -0.51 -34.83 -21.76
C ILE A 56 -0.96 -34.79 -20.29
N LYS A 57 -1.67 -35.88 -19.96
CA LYS A 57 -1.95 -36.56 -18.69
C LYS A 57 -1.00 -36.29 -17.51
N GLY A 58 -1.60 -36.27 -16.31
CA GLY A 58 -0.90 -36.22 -15.04
C GLY A 58 -0.12 -37.49 -14.68
N VAL A 59 0.73 -37.37 -13.66
CA VAL A 59 1.41 -38.50 -13.02
C VAL A 59 1.55 -38.25 -11.51
N LYS A 60 1.13 -39.23 -10.71
CA LYS A 60 1.41 -39.39 -9.29
C LYS A 60 2.83 -39.93 -9.11
N PHE A 61 3.61 -39.40 -8.16
CA PHE A 61 4.75 -40.15 -7.61
C PHE A 61 4.82 -40.05 -6.09
N HIS A 62 5.00 -41.23 -5.49
CA HIS A 62 5.24 -41.49 -4.09
C HIS A 62 6.72 -41.88 -3.89
N LYS A 63 7.20 -41.77 -2.65
CA LYS A 63 8.31 -42.52 -2.01
C LYS A 63 9.66 -41.77 -1.76
N ARG A 64 9.67 -41.06 -0.62
CA ARG A 64 10.58 -41.11 0.56
C ARG A 64 12.07 -41.48 0.37
N LEU A 65 12.94 -40.64 0.92
CA LEU A 65 14.05 -41.02 1.84
C LEU A 65 14.10 -40.02 3.01
N ALA A 66 14.20 -40.53 4.24
CA ALA A 66 14.42 -39.79 5.49
C ALA A 66 15.82 -40.16 6.03
N PRO A 67 16.40 -39.40 6.99
CA PRO A 67 16.15 -39.75 8.39
C PRO A 67 15.92 -38.55 9.32
N LEU A 68 15.40 -38.91 10.49
CA LEU A 68 14.84 -38.11 11.57
C LEU A 68 15.92 -37.34 12.35
N CYS A 69 15.58 -36.13 12.80
CA CYS A 69 16.06 -35.60 14.07
C CYS A 69 14.84 -35.04 14.81
N ALA A 70 14.59 -35.59 15.99
CA ALA A 70 13.50 -35.23 16.88
C ALA A 70 13.74 -33.86 17.51
N SER A 71 12.70 -33.05 17.62
CA SER A 71 12.57 -32.10 18.73
C SER A 71 11.10 -31.80 18.96
N GLU A 72 10.67 -32.07 20.18
CA GLU A 72 9.39 -31.75 20.77
C GLU A 72 9.16 -30.23 20.74
N ASN A 73 7.97 -29.79 20.35
CA ASN A 73 7.12 -29.05 21.28
C ASN A 73 5.74 -28.74 20.68
N SER A 74 4.78 -28.90 21.58
CA SER A 74 3.36 -28.66 21.48
C SER A 74 2.99 -27.19 21.23
N PHE A 75 1.71 -27.00 20.90
CA PHE A 75 0.93 -25.77 20.88
C PHE A 75 0.88 -24.99 19.55
N GLN A 76 -0.13 -25.27 18.72
CA GLN A 76 -1.04 -24.19 18.35
C GLN A 76 -2.42 -24.73 18.00
N ARG A 77 -3.38 -24.38 18.88
CA ARG A 77 -4.82 -24.58 18.72
C ARG A 77 -5.26 -24.07 17.35
N GLN A 78 -5.75 -24.97 16.50
CA GLN A 78 -6.62 -24.61 15.38
C GLN A 78 -7.95 -24.14 15.99
N SER A 79 -8.10 -22.83 16.17
CA SER A 79 -9.39 -22.25 16.51
C SER A 79 -10.24 -22.25 15.25
N ALA A 80 -11.12 -23.26 15.16
CA ALA A 80 -12.20 -23.30 14.21
C ALA A 80 -13.22 -22.20 14.56
N SER A 81 -13.20 -21.10 13.83
CA SER A 81 -14.36 -20.21 13.70
C SER A 81 -14.70 -20.04 12.22
N ASN A 82 -15.11 -21.15 11.59
CA ASN A 82 -15.78 -21.12 10.30
C ASN A 82 -17.29 -21.19 10.53
N ARG A 83 -17.94 -20.03 10.70
CA ARG A 83 -19.40 -19.88 10.61
C ARG A 83 -19.73 -18.80 9.58
N ARG A 84 -19.71 -19.24 8.32
CA ARG A 84 -20.70 -19.03 7.25
C ARG A 84 -21.46 -17.69 7.26
N ASN A 85 -21.27 -16.88 6.20
CA ASN A 85 -22.29 -16.38 5.26
C ASN A 85 -21.78 -15.13 4.49
N SER A 86 -21.09 -15.35 3.37
CA SER A 86 -21.00 -14.48 2.18
C SER A 86 -19.87 -15.01 1.28
N CYS A 87 -20.23 -15.96 0.42
CA CYS A 87 -19.40 -16.55 -0.62
C CYS A 87 -20.11 -16.19 -1.95
N ILE A 88 -19.49 -15.80 -3.06
CA ILE A 88 -18.27 -16.33 -3.70
C ILE A 88 -17.54 -15.23 -4.53
N ALA A 89 -18.08 -14.00 -4.66
CA ALA A 89 -17.49 -12.95 -5.53
C ALA A 89 -16.38 -12.08 -4.88
N THR A 90 -16.23 -12.13 -3.55
CA THR A 90 -15.39 -11.18 -2.77
C THR A 90 -14.12 -11.80 -2.18
N ALA A 91 -13.83 -13.06 -2.48
CA ALA A 91 -12.74 -13.80 -1.83
C ALA A 91 -11.34 -13.20 -2.10
N THR A 92 -11.12 -12.56 -3.25
CA THR A 92 -9.87 -11.86 -3.55
C THR A 92 -9.76 -10.51 -2.82
N HIS A 93 -10.89 -9.85 -2.54
CA HIS A 93 -10.94 -8.52 -1.90
C HIS A 93 -11.04 -8.58 -0.39
N LYS A 94 -11.39 -9.73 0.19
CA LYS A 94 -11.43 -9.93 1.64
C LYS A 94 -10.18 -9.40 2.36
N PRO A 95 -8.94 -9.74 1.96
CA PRO A 95 -7.76 -9.19 2.61
C PRO A 95 -7.61 -7.67 2.40
N PHE A 96 -7.96 -7.15 1.22
CA PHE A 96 -7.83 -5.71 0.94
C PHE A 96 -8.86 -4.86 1.68
N ARG A 97 -10.13 -5.26 1.64
CA ARG A 97 -11.23 -4.63 2.39
C ARG A 97 -10.95 -4.62 3.88
N GLU A 98 -10.52 -5.76 4.43
CA GLU A 98 -10.14 -5.87 5.83
C GLU A 98 -8.99 -4.91 6.17
N ARG A 99 -7.99 -4.79 5.30
CA ARG A 99 -6.89 -3.86 5.49
C ARG A 99 -7.33 -2.39 5.51
N ILE A 100 -8.25 -1.99 4.63
CA ILE A 100 -8.83 -0.64 4.63
C ILE A 100 -9.62 -0.39 5.92
N ILE A 101 -10.40 -1.36 6.39
CA ILE A 101 -11.10 -1.28 7.68
C ILE A 101 -10.11 -1.01 8.82
N HIS A 102 -9.03 -1.79 8.89
CA HIS A 102 -8.00 -1.63 9.93
C HIS A 102 -7.30 -0.28 9.85
N LEU A 103 -7.06 0.24 8.65
CA LEU A 103 -6.43 1.53 8.44
C LEU A 103 -7.36 2.67 8.91
N LEU A 104 -8.63 2.65 8.49
CA LEU A 104 -9.62 3.65 8.88
C LEU A 104 -10.00 3.59 10.37
N ALA A 105 -9.83 2.44 11.02
CA ALA A 105 -10.02 2.31 12.47
C ALA A 105 -8.99 3.11 13.28
N LEU A 106 -7.80 3.37 12.72
CA LEU A 106 -6.76 4.16 13.38
C LEU A 106 -7.07 5.66 13.32
N LYS A 107 -7.51 6.14 12.16
CA LYS A 107 -7.89 7.54 11.94
C LYS A 107 -8.69 7.72 10.65
N ALA A 108 -9.28 8.90 10.51
CA ALA A 108 -9.85 9.34 9.25
C ALA A 108 -8.73 9.55 8.20
N TYR A 109 -8.96 9.09 6.97
CA TYR A 109 -8.02 9.25 5.85
C TYR A 109 -8.71 9.86 4.64
N ARG A 110 -7.97 10.66 3.84
CA ARG A 110 -8.47 11.13 2.54
C ARG A 110 -8.13 10.14 1.43
N LYS A 111 -8.96 10.07 0.39
CA LYS A 111 -8.70 9.22 -0.79
C LYS A 111 -7.29 9.37 -1.40
N PRO A 112 -6.74 10.58 -1.63
CA PRO A 112 -5.37 10.72 -2.14
C PRO A 112 -4.30 10.19 -1.18
N GLU A 113 -4.50 10.29 0.13
CA GLU A 113 -3.56 9.77 1.14
C GLU A 113 -3.57 8.23 1.13
N LEU A 114 -4.75 7.62 0.98
CA LEU A 114 -4.89 6.18 0.83
C LEU A 114 -4.24 5.67 -0.46
N LEU A 115 -4.42 6.39 -1.57
CA LEU A 115 -3.78 6.04 -2.84
C LEU A 115 -2.25 6.10 -2.76
N LEU A 116 -1.71 7.11 -2.09
CA LEU A 116 -0.27 7.23 -1.85
C LEU A 116 0.26 6.09 -0.97
N TRP A 117 -0.46 5.78 0.11
CA TRP A 117 -0.12 4.67 1.00
C TRP A 117 -0.13 3.33 0.25
N MET A 118 -1.12 3.09 -0.61
CA MET A 118 -1.20 1.90 -1.46
C MET A 118 -0.03 1.83 -2.46
N GLU A 119 0.45 2.96 -2.98
CA GLU A 119 1.60 3.01 -3.87
C GLU A 119 2.90 2.62 -3.16
N GLN A 120 3.09 3.10 -1.93
CA GLN A 120 4.24 2.73 -1.09
C GLN A 120 4.27 1.22 -0.80
N GLU A 121 3.10 0.62 -0.63
CA GLU A 121 2.92 -0.80 -0.38
C GLU A 121 2.99 -1.71 -1.60
N LYS A 122 3.21 -1.16 -2.80
CA LYS A 122 3.15 -1.90 -4.07
C LYS A 122 1.81 -2.62 -4.25
N ALA A 123 0.71 -2.00 -3.83
CA ALA A 123 -0.63 -2.54 -4.03
C ALA A 123 -0.93 -2.73 -5.53
N SER A 124 -1.72 -3.76 -5.85
CA SER A 124 -2.03 -4.06 -7.25
C SER A 124 -2.87 -2.94 -7.88
N PRO A 125 -2.74 -2.69 -9.19
CA PRO A 125 -3.55 -1.68 -9.87
C PRO A 125 -5.06 -1.99 -9.78
N ARG A 126 -5.42 -3.26 -9.61
CA ARG A 126 -6.80 -3.71 -9.40
C ARG A 126 -7.34 -3.22 -8.06
N ASP A 127 -6.58 -3.38 -6.98
CA ASP A 127 -6.99 -2.92 -5.65
C ASP A 127 -7.17 -1.40 -5.63
N LYS A 128 -6.30 -0.65 -6.34
CA LYS A 128 -6.41 0.80 -6.46
C LYS A 128 -7.73 1.22 -7.14
N ALA A 129 -8.19 0.48 -8.14
CA ALA A 129 -9.45 0.75 -8.82
C ALA A 129 -10.67 0.46 -7.91
N GLU A 130 -10.58 -0.59 -7.08
CA GLU A 130 -11.67 -1.03 -6.20
C GLU A 130 -11.73 -0.24 -4.87
N LEU A 131 -10.66 0.47 -4.49
CA LEU A 131 -10.60 1.30 -3.30
C LEU A 131 -11.82 2.24 -3.19
N GLY A 132 -12.26 2.82 -4.30
CA GLY A 132 -13.41 3.72 -4.32
C GLY A 132 -14.70 3.06 -3.81
N GLY A 133 -15.03 1.88 -4.36
CA GLY A 133 -16.23 1.15 -3.96
C GLY A 133 -16.14 0.60 -2.54
N ILE A 134 -14.95 0.15 -2.12
CA ILE A 134 -14.74 -0.32 -0.75
C ILE A 134 -14.91 0.83 0.25
N LEU A 135 -14.36 2.01 -0.03
CA LEU A 135 -14.51 3.17 0.85
C LEU A 135 -15.95 3.63 0.98
N GLU A 136 -16.73 3.57 -0.10
CA GLU A 136 -18.16 3.87 -0.07
C GLU A 136 -18.94 2.85 0.76
N GLU A 137 -18.54 1.58 0.74
CA GLU A 137 -19.16 0.52 1.52
C GLU A 137 -18.79 0.59 3.01
N VAL A 138 -17.51 0.77 3.34
CA VAL A 138 -17.01 0.62 4.71
C VAL A 138 -16.93 1.91 5.51
N ALA A 139 -16.91 3.05 4.83
CA ALA A 139 -16.66 4.35 5.44
C ALA A 139 -17.79 5.34 5.18
N LYS A 140 -17.85 6.39 5.99
CA LYS A 140 -18.66 7.57 5.78
C LYS A 140 -17.75 8.71 5.34
N VAL A 141 -18.09 9.38 4.25
CA VAL A 141 -17.37 10.57 3.80
C VAL A 141 -17.79 11.77 4.65
N ASN A 142 -16.80 12.51 5.16
CA ASN A 142 -17.01 13.77 5.84
C ASN A 142 -17.16 14.89 4.79
N PRO A 143 -18.33 15.57 4.72
CA PRO A 143 -18.56 16.60 3.71
C PRO A 143 -17.71 17.86 3.89
N LYS A 144 -17.10 18.07 5.06
CA LYS A 144 -16.28 19.26 5.35
C LYS A 144 -14.91 19.21 4.68
N ASP A 145 -14.29 18.04 4.65
CA ASP A 145 -12.87 17.86 4.30
C ASP A 145 -12.63 16.66 3.37
N GLY A 146 -13.67 15.89 3.04
CA GLY A 146 -13.59 14.72 2.16
C GLY A 146 -12.83 13.54 2.78
N SER A 147 -12.64 13.52 4.10
CA SER A 147 -12.06 12.38 4.80
C SER A 147 -13.06 11.24 4.92
N TYR A 148 -12.55 10.01 4.88
CA TYR A 148 -13.31 8.78 5.08
C TYR A 148 -13.11 8.34 6.52
N VAL A 149 -14.22 8.13 7.24
CA VAL A 149 -14.24 7.65 8.62
C VAL A 149 -14.90 6.28 8.65
N LEU A 150 -14.32 5.31 9.36
CA LEU A 150 -14.89 3.96 9.45
C LEU A 150 -16.30 4.00 10.06
N GLN A 151 -17.25 3.27 9.46
CA GLN A 151 -18.60 3.14 10.02
C GLN A 151 -18.61 2.21 11.24
N ASP A 152 -19.46 2.51 12.23
CA ASP A 152 -19.47 1.85 13.55
C ASP A 152 -19.57 0.31 13.49
N HIS A 153 -20.41 -0.23 12.60
CA HIS A 153 -20.58 -1.68 12.47
C HIS A 153 -19.33 -2.44 11.98
N PHE A 154 -18.36 -1.75 11.38
CA PHE A 154 -17.12 -2.35 10.90
C PHE A 154 -16.03 -2.44 11.97
N TYR A 155 -16.16 -1.73 13.10
CA TYR A 155 -15.25 -1.90 14.23
C TYR A 155 -15.27 -3.32 14.80
N ARG A 156 -16.38 -4.05 14.62
CA ARG A 156 -16.48 -5.48 14.98
C ARG A 156 -15.55 -6.39 14.18
N LEU A 157 -15.07 -5.94 13.01
CA LEU A 157 -14.13 -6.66 12.15
C LEU A 157 -12.67 -6.25 12.40
N VAL A 158 -12.43 -5.25 13.24
CA VAL A 158 -11.07 -4.78 13.56
C VAL A 158 -10.42 -5.73 14.56
N GLN A 159 -9.21 -6.18 14.23
CA GLN A 159 -8.41 -7.10 15.01
C GLN A 159 -7.35 -6.33 15.81
N LYS A 160 -7.22 -6.65 17.11
CA LYS A 160 -6.22 -6.02 18.00
C LYS A 160 -4.78 -6.41 17.65
N ASP A 161 -4.58 -7.63 17.16
CA ASP A 161 -3.26 -8.21 16.82
C ASP A 161 -2.92 -8.12 15.33
N TRP A 162 -3.44 -7.10 14.64
CA TRP A 162 -3.18 -6.93 13.21
C TRP A 162 -1.67 -6.74 12.93
N PRO A 163 -1.08 -7.48 11.97
CA PRO A 163 0.36 -7.50 11.75
C PRO A 163 0.95 -6.15 11.32
N ASN A 164 0.16 -5.25 10.73
CA ASN A 164 0.61 -3.91 10.35
C ASN A 164 0.52 -2.87 11.48
N TYR A 165 -0.03 -3.22 12.65
CA TYR A 165 -0.12 -2.26 13.76
C TYR A 165 1.17 -2.20 14.56
N SER A 166 1.66 -0.97 14.76
CA SER A 166 2.67 -0.64 15.76
C SER A 166 2.11 -0.89 17.18
N GLU A 167 3.00 -0.98 18.17
CA GLU A 167 2.56 -1.20 19.57
C GLU A 167 1.63 -0.07 20.06
N GLU A 168 1.89 1.17 19.63
CA GLU A 168 1.08 2.34 19.93
C GLU A 168 -0.31 2.25 19.31
N GLU A 169 -0.37 1.82 18.04
CA GLU A 169 -1.61 1.61 17.30
C GLU A 169 -2.44 0.48 17.92
N ARG A 170 -1.81 -0.62 18.35
CA ARG A 170 -2.50 -1.70 19.08
C ARG A 170 -3.11 -1.23 20.38
N ARG A 171 -2.41 -0.37 21.14
CA ARG A 171 -2.95 0.25 22.36
C ARG A 171 -4.11 1.20 22.04
N LEU A 172 -4.05 1.95 20.94
CA LEU A 172 -5.14 2.80 20.47
C LEU A 172 -6.39 1.99 20.12
N ILE A 173 -6.24 0.97 19.27
CA ILE A 173 -7.33 0.06 18.88
C ILE A 173 -7.87 -0.70 20.10
N GLY A 174 -6.98 -1.10 21.02
CA GLY A 174 -7.34 -1.73 22.27
C GLY A 174 -8.31 -0.90 23.11
N ARG A 175 -8.10 0.43 23.16
CA ARG A 175 -9.00 1.38 23.85
C ARG A 175 -10.28 1.68 23.07
N LEU A 176 -10.21 1.71 21.74
CA LEU A 176 -11.38 1.96 20.89
C LEU A 176 -12.37 0.78 20.88
N LEU A 177 -11.86 -0.44 21.08
CA LEU A 177 -12.66 -1.68 21.13
C LEU A 177 -12.94 -2.16 22.56
N ALA A 178 -12.60 -1.38 23.59
CA ALA A 178 -12.89 -1.69 25.00
C ALA A 178 -14.25 -1.12 25.39
#